data_AF-A0ABD2MN74-F1
#
_entry.id   AF-A0ABD2MN74-F1
#
_cell.length_a   1.000
_cell.length_b   1.000
_cell.length_c   1.000
_cell.angle_alpha   90.00
_cell.angle_beta   90.00
_cell.angle_gamma   90.00
#
_symmetry.space_group_name_H-M   'P 1'
#
loop_
_entity.id
_entity.type
_entity.pdbx_description
1 polymer ?
#
loop_
_entity_poly.entity_id
_entity_poly.type
_entity_poly.pdbx_seq_one_letter_code
_entity_poly.pdbx_strand_id
1 'polypeptide(L)'
;MNRMNDRDAMFKSVRASPGNRELKDRYNELSAQIKLEVKTAKLRYYRDKITYNLSNPKEKWRIINESSCTKSNSPTGKNTKSHCA
;
A
#
# COMPACT_ATOMS: atom_id res chain seq x y z
N MET A 1 -17.21 -10.51 -5.34
CA MET A 1 -17.34 -9.29 -4.51
C MET A 1 -16.11 -8.42 -4.69
N ASN A 2 -16.29 -7.14 -5.02
CA ASN A 2 -15.18 -6.19 -5.16
C ASN A 2 -14.93 -5.50 -3.80
N ARG A 3 -13.97 -6.02 -3.04
CA ARG A 3 -13.65 -5.57 -1.67
C ARG A 3 -13.30 -4.07 -1.58
N MET A 4 -12.79 -3.45 -2.65
CA MET A 4 -12.55 -2.01 -2.68
C MET A 4 -13.84 -1.20 -2.72
N ASN A 5 -14.84 -1.65 -3.47
CA ASN A 5 -16.15 -1.02 -3.50
C ASN A 5 -16.86 -1.15 -2.14
N ASP A 6 -16.70 -2.31 -1.48
CA ASP A 6 -17.26 -2.56 -0.15
C ASP A 6 -16.63 -1.64 0.90
N ARG A 7 -15.31 -1.40 0.82
CA ARG A 7 -14.61 -0.42 1.67
C ARG A 7 -15.21 0.98 1.53
N ASP A 8 -15.47 1.42 0.30
CA ASP A 8 -15.99 2.76 0.02
C ASP A 8 -17.42 2.94 0.50
N ALA A 9 -18.25 1.92 0.30
CA ALA A 9 -19.60 1.90 0.87
C ALA A 9 -19.54 1.98 2.40
N MET A 10 -18.69 1.18 3.04
CA MET A 10 -18.57 1.16 4.50
C MET A 10 -18.00 2.47 5.06
N PHE A 11 -17.07 3.11 4.37
CA PHE A 11 -16.57 4.43 4.74
C PHE A 11 -17.67 5.49 4.73
N LYS A 12 -18.55 5.47 3.71
CA LYS A 12 -19.73 6.35 3.66
C LYS A 12 -20.65 6.12 4.86
N SER A 13 -20.89 4.85 5.22
CA SER A 13 -21.69 4.50 6.40
C SER A 13 -21.04 4.99 7.70
N VAL A 14 -19.73 4.84 7.87
CA VAL A 14 -18.99 5.38 9.04
C VAL A 14 -19.14 6.90 9.13
N ARG A 15 -19.04 7.61 7.99
CA ARG A 15 -19.24 9.07 7.95
C ARG A 15 -20.67 9.49 8.32
N ALA A 16 -21.67 8.71 7.91
CA ALA A 16 -23.07 8.97 8.23
C ALA A 16 -23.41 8.66 9.69
N SER A 17 -22.63 7.79 10.36
CA SER A 17 -22.86 7.38 11.74
C SER A 17 -21.55 7.36 12.55
N PRO A 18 -20.95 8.54 12.82
CA PRO A 18 -19.61 8.64 13.42
C PRO A 18 -19.53 8.09 14.86
N GLY A 19 -20.66 8.00 15.57
CA GLY A 19 -20.74 7.40 16.90
C GLY A 19 -20.85 5.87 16.90
N ASN A 20 -21.06 5.24 15.74
CA ASN A 20 -21.17 3.78 15.66
C ASN A 20 -19.78 3.14 15.67
N ARG A 21 -19.35 2.71 16.87
CA ARG A 21 -18.05 2.09 17.10
C ARG A 21 -17.87 0.77 16.34
N GLU A 22 -18.89 -0.08 16.34
CA GLU A 22 -18.84 -1.37 15.65
C GLU A 22 -18.63 -1.20 14.14
N LEU A 23 -19.34 -0.25 13.53
CA LEU A 23 -19.20 0.07 12.11
C LEU A 23 -17.79 0.60 11.78
N LYS A 24 -17.23 1.42 12.67
CA LYS A 24 -15.85 1.92 12.53
C LYS A 24 -14.82 0.79 12.65
N ASP A 25 -15.01 -0.13 13.59
CA ASP A 25 -14.11 -1.26 13.80
C ASP A 25 -14.13 -2.21 12.59
N ARG A 26 -15.31 -2.54 12.08
CA ARG A 26 -15.46 -3.32 10.83
C ARG A 26 -14.79 -2.65 9.62
N TYR A 27 -14.95 -1.33 9.47
CA TYR A 27 -14.26 -0.57 8.42
C TYR A 27 -12.74 -0.65 8.55
N ASN A 28 -12.22 -0.52 9.77
CA ASN A 28 -10.78 -0.57 10.04
C ASN A 28 -10.20 -1.95 9.70
N GLU A 29 -10.88 -3.03 10.08
CA GLU A 29 -10.49 -4.39 9.71
C GLU A 29 -10.44 -4.59 8.20
N LEU A 30 -11.51 -4.21 7.50
CA LEU A 30 -11.55 -4.33 6.03
C LEU A 30 -10.45 -3.49 5.37
N SER A 31 -10.22 -2.26 5.86
CA SER A 31 -9.16 -1.39 5.38
C SER A 31 -7.77 -1.99 5.61
N ALA A 32 -7.54 -2.62 6.78
CA ALA A 32 -6.28 -3.30 7.10
C ALA A 32 -6.04 -4.52 6.20
N GLN A 33 -7.08 -5.34 5.96
CA GLN A 33 -7.00 -6.49 5.06
C GLN A 33 -6.63 -6.06 3.63
N ILE A 34 -7.31 -5.04 3.07
CA ILE A 34 -7.01 -4.53 1.73
C ILE A 34 -5.57 -3.98 1.66
N LYS A 35 -5.11 -3.25 2.68
CA LYS A 35 -3.73 -2.75 2.74
C LYS A 35 -2.72 -3.90 2.72
N LEU A 36 -2.99 -4.98 3.46
CA LEU A 36 -2.14 -6.17 3.48
C LEU A 36 -2.11 -6.87 2.13
N GLU A 37 -3.26 -7.01 1.46
CA GLU A 37 -3.35 -7.59 0.12
C GLU A 37 -2.54 -6.79 -0.90
N VAL A 38 -2.69 -5.46 -0.92
CA VAL A 38 -1.92 -4.57 -1.80
C VAL A 38 -0.42 -4.67 -1.52
N LYS A 39 -0.02 -4.67 -0.25
CA LYS A 39 1.40 -4.85 0.13
C LYS A 39 1.94 -6.19 -0.37
N THR A 40 1.16 -7.26 -0.23
CA THR A 40 1.55 -8.60 -0.67
C THR A 40 1.66 -8.68 -2.19
N ALA A 41 0.70 -8.12 -2.92
CA ALA A 41 0.74 -8.05 -4.39
C ALA A 41 1.97 -7.27 -4.88
N LYS A 42 2.26 -6.12 -4.25
CA LYS A 42 3.45 -5.31 -4.54
C LYS A 42 4.73 -6.11 -4.32
N LEU A 43 4.86 -6.80 -3.20
CA LEU A 43 6.02 -7.65 -2.91
C LEU A 43 6.18 -8.77 -3.94
N ARG A 44 5.09 -9.45 -4.33
CA ARG A 44 5.11 -10.48 -5.37
C ARG A 44 5.59 -9.91 -6.71
N TYR A 45 5.05 -8.77 -7.13
CA TYR A 45 5.48 -8.09 -8.35
C TYR A 45 6.99 -7.81 -8.38
N TYR A 46 7.53 -7.21 -7.32
CA TYR A 46 8.96 -6.91 -7.27
C TYR A 46 9.81 -8.17 -7.18
N ARG A 47 9.36 -9.21 -6.46
CA ARG A 47 10.02 -10.51 -6.43
C ARG A 47 10.14 -11.10 -7.83
N ASP A 48 9.05 -11.14 -8.57
CA ASP A 48 9.01 -11.71 -9.92
C ASP A 48 9.90 -10.92 -10.88
N LYS A 49 9.90 -9.58 -10.77
CA LYS A 49 10.78 -8.71 -11.55
C LYS A 49 12.26 -8.91 -11.21
N ILE A 50 12.61 -9.12 -9.94
CA ILE A 50 13.98 -9.43 -9.52
C ILE A 50 14.40 -10.80 -10.06
N THR A 51 13.54 -11.81 -9.93
CA THR A 51 13.80 -13.17 -10.43
C THR A 51 14.00 -13.19 -11.95
N TYR A 52 13.18 -12.45 -12.70
CA TYR A 52 13.31 -12.32 -14.15
C TYR A 52 14.64 -11.69 -14.56
N ASN A 53 15.14 -10.72 -13.78
CA ASN A 53 16.37 -9.98 -14.07
C ASN A 53 17.61 -10.52 -13.35
N LEU A 54 17.62 -11.78 -12.90
CA LEU A 54 18.77 -12.35 -12.17
C LEU A 54 20.09 -12.29 -12.96
N SER A 55 20.01 -12.41 -14.29
CA SER A 55 21.15 -12.32 -15.22
C SER A 55 21.51 -10.90 -15.63
N ASN A 56 20.74 -9.89 -15.21
CA ASN A 56 21.02 -8.47 -15.47
C ASN A 56 21.19 -7.70 -14.15
N PRO A 57 22.43 -7.64 -13.61
CA PRO A 57 22.69 -7.02 -12.31
C PRO A 57 22.25 -5.55 -12.24
N LYS A 58 22.41 -4.78 -13.32
CA LYS A 58 22.03 -3.35 -13.37
C LYS A 58 20.53 -3.19 -13.16
N GLU A 59 19.74 -3.98 -13.89
CA GLU A 59 18.29 -3.90 -13.83
C GLU A 59 17.73 -4.45 -12.52
N LYS A 60 18.33 -5.53 -12.00
CA LYS A 60 18.04 -6.07 -10.66
C LYS A 60 18.18 -5.00 -9.57
N TRP A 61 19.31 -4.29 -9.54
CA TRP A 61 19.55 -3.24 -8.54
C TRP A 61 18.62 -2.04 -8.69
N ARG A 62 18.28 -1.65 -9.93
CA ARG A 62 17.26 -0.62 -10.18
C ARG A 62 15.91 -0.98 -9.55
N ILE A 63 15.45 -2.21 -9.77
CA ILE A 63 14.18 -2.72 -9.22
C ILE A 63 14.20 -2.77 -7.69
N ILE A 64 15.32 -3.19 -7.08
CA ILE A 64 15.49 -3.21 -5.62
C ILE A 64 15.38 -1.78 -5.06
N ASN A 65 16.12 -0.83 -5.66
CA ASN A 65 16.11 0.56 -5.21
C ASN A 65 14.70 1.19 -5.31
N GLU A 66 13.98 0.92 -6.41
CA GLU A 66 12.60 1.35 -6.59
C GLU A 66 11.65 0.75 -5.55
N SER A 67 11.85 -0.51 -5.17
CA SER A 67 11.03 -1.18 -4.16
C SER A 67 11.25 -0.60 -2.75
N SER A 68 12.46 -0.11 -2.46
CA SER A 68 12.83 0.54 -1.20
C SER A 68 12.43 2.02 -1.09
N CYS A 69 12.22 2.73 -2.22
CA CYS A 69 11.75 4.11 -2.22
C CYS A 69 10.23 4.18 -1.90
N THR A 70 9.82 3.75 -0.70
CA THR A 70 8.56 4.22 -0.11
C THR A 70 8.77 5.66 0.33
N LYS A 71 8.20 6.63 -0.39
CA LYS A 71 8.11 8.03 0.07
C LYS A 71 7.51 8.01 1.47
N SER A 72 8.33 8.23 2.49
CA SER A 72 7.86 8.49 3.84
C SER A 72 7.16 9.84 3.80
N ASN A 73 5.83 9.86 3.78
CA ASN A 73 5.09 11.06 4.12
C ASN A 73 5.34 11.30 5.61
N SER A 74 6.37 12.07 5.92
CA SER A 74 6.65 12.54 7.27
C SER A 74 5.43 13.36 7.75
N PRO A 75 4.97 13.25 9.02
CA PRO A 75 3.77 13.94 9.51
C PRO A 75 3.86 15.47 9.46
N THR A 76 5.04 16.02 9.14
CA THR A 76 5.38 17.42 9.22
C THR A 76 5.53 18.08 7.86
N GLY A 77 4.72 17.75 6.84
CA GLY A 77 4.53 18.56 5.61
C GLY A 77 5.78 18.92 4.79
N LYS A 78 6.96 18.43 5.15
CA LYS A 78 8.21 18.64 4.45
C LYS A 78 8.42 17.44 3.55
N ASN A 79 8.25 17.66 2.25
CA ASN A 79 8.71 16.74 1.21
C ASN A 79 10.24 16.62 1.32
N THR A 80 10.73 15.72 2.16
CA THR A 80 12.13 15.28 2.06
C THR A 80 12.23 14.52 0.76
N LYS A 81 12.84 15.15 -0.26
CA LYS A 81 13.30 14.46 -1.47
C LYS A 81 14.17 13.30 -1.01
N SER A 82 13.60 12.10 -1.00
CA SER A 82 14.39 10.87 -1.07
C SER A 82 15.14 10.96 -2.39
N HIS A 83 16.43 11.28 -2.35
CA HIS A 83 17.32 11.14 -3.49
C HIS A 83 17.38 9.63 -3.78
N CYS A 84 16.56 9.18 -4.73
CA CYS A 84 16.86 7.95 -5.46
C CYS A 84 17.83 8.41 -6.57
N ALA A 85 19.02 7.81 -6.61
CA ALA A 85 20.11 8.17 -7.52
C ALA A 85 19.75 7.94 -8.99
#